data_AF-A0A1S3C396-F1
#
_entry.id   AF-A0A1S3C396-F1
#
_cell.length_a   1.000
_cell.length_b   1.000
_cell.length_c   1.000
_cell.angle_alpha   90.00
_cell.angle_beta   90.00
_cell.angle_gamma   90.00
#
_symmetry.space_group_name_H-M   'P 1'
#
loop_
_entity.id
_entity.type
_entity.pdbx_description
1 polymer ?
#
loop_
_entity_poly.entity_id
_entity_poly.type
_entity_poly.pdbx_seq_one_letter_code
_entity_poly.pdbx_strand_id
1 'polypeptide(L)'
;MDLFSESSSNNDNPTTTTTTTTPPTATTSAAASATTPSRYENQKRRDWNTFCQYLRNHRPPLALQMCSGAHVLEFLRYLDQFGKTKVHNQTCPFFGLPNPPAPCPCPLRQAWGSLDALIGRLRAAYEENGGRAEGNPFGARAVRLYLREVRDFQAKARGVSYEKKRKRPKQKINTSSTTTHDHHQDSTT
;
A
#
# COMPACT_ATOMS: atom_id res chain seq x y z
N MET A 1 21.20 -46.11 -10.73
CA MET A 1 21.29 -44.66 -10.95
C MET A 1 20.37 -44.03 -9.92
N ASP A 2 20.77 -44.07 -8.64
CA ASP A 2 21.53 -43.03 -7.91
C ASP A 2 20.52 -42.29 -6.99
N LEU A 3 20.75 -42.00 -5.71
CA LEU A 3 21.75 -42.37 -4.72
C LEU A 3 21.28 -41.68 -3.40
N PHE A 4 21.12 -42.42 -2.29
CA PHE A 4 21.48 -42.07 -0.88
C PHE A 4 20.97 -40.73 -0.24
N SER A 5 20.76 -40.53 1.07
CA SER A 5 21.25 -41.21 2.27
C SER A 5 20.43 -40.79 3.51
N GLU A 6 20.29 -41.74 4.43
CA GLU A 6 19.90 -41.57 5.83
C GLU A 6 20.98 -40.86 6.68
N SER A 7 20.50 -40.13 7.69
CA SER A 7 20.78 -40.22 9.14
C SER A 7 22.18 -40.50 9.71
N SER A 8 22.34 -39.95 10.94
CA SER A 8 23.30 -40.30 12.02
C SER A 8 24.53 -39.38 12.08
N SER A 9 25.04 -38.92 13.22
CA SER A 9 25.13 -39.52 14.57
C SER A 9 25.22 -38.41 15.63
N ASN A 10 24.46 -38.51 16.73
CA ASN A 10 24.86 -38.98 18.07
C ASN A 10 26.19 -38.43 18.62
N ASN A 11 26.14 -37.83 19.82
CA ASN A 11 26.90 -38.38 20.94
C ASN A 11 26.32 -37.99 22.31
N ASP A 12 26.61 -38.86 23.27
CA ASP A 12 25.90 -39.14 24.51
C ASP A 12 26.15 -38.21 25.72
N ASN A 13 25.24 -38.41 26.67
CA ASN A 13 25.10 -37.96 28.06
C ASN A 13 26.34 -38.26 28.96
N PRO A 14 26.51 -37.67 30.17
CA PRO A 14 25.85 -38.20 31.38
C PRO A 14 25.39 -37.17 32.45
N THR A 15 24.21 -37.44 33.01
CA THR A 15 23.70 -37.38 34.40
C THR A 15 24.54 -36.66 35.48
N THR A 16 23.91 -35.80 36.33
CA THR A 16 23.74 -35.95 37.80
C THR A 16 23.04 -34.73 38.44
N THR A 17 22.21 -35.04 39.44
CA THR A 17 21.36 -34.25 40.35
C THR A 17 22.06 -33.13 41.16
N THR A 18 21.24 -32.23 41.72
CA THR A 18 21.30 -31.52 43.03
C THR A 18 21.43 -29.98 43.02
N THR A 19 20.53 -29.36 43.79
CA THR A 19 20.38 -27.98 44.30
C THR A 19 21.61 -27.07 44.31
N THR A 20 21.44 -25.75 44.07
CA THR A 20 21.65 -24.63 45.05
C THR A 20 21.40 -23.26 44.39
N THR A 21 20.75 -22.38 45.15
CA THR A 21 20.38 -20.98 44.94
C THR A 21 21.59 -20.05 44.81
N THR A 22 21.64 -19.13 43.83
CA THR A 22 22.26 -17.78 43.88
C THR A 22 22.09 -17.04 42.53
N PRO A 23 21.82 -15.73 42.51
CA PRO A 23 21.64 -14.97 41.27
C PRO A 23 22.96 -14.42 40.72
N PRO A 24 23.22 -14.46 39.40
CA PRO A 24 24.29 -13.66 38.81
C PRO A 24 23.78 -12.25 38.45
N THR A 25 24.58 -11.29 38.89
CA THR A 25 24.54 -9.85 38.68
C THR A 25 24.28 -9.49 37.21
N ALA A 26 23.29 -8.63 36.97
CA ALA A 26 22.99 -8.08 35.66
C ALA A 26 24.08 -7.09 35.23
N THR A 27 25.01 -7.52 34.38
CA THR A 27 25.81 -6.63 33.55
C THR A 27 25.00 -6.32 32.30
N THR A 28 24.32 -5.18 32.29
CA THR A 28 23.63 -4.65 31.11
C THR A 28 24.68 -4.20 30.09
N SER A 29 25.20 -5.13 29.31
CA SER A 29 25.96 -4.82 28.11
C SER A 29 25.02 -4.13 27.13
N ALA A 30 25.17 -2.81 27.00
CA ALA A 30 24.51 -2.02 25.97
C ALA A 30 25.05 -2.46 24.60
N ALA A 31 24.51 -3.56 24.08
CA ALA A 31 24.65 -3.89 22.68
C ALA A 31 23.97 -2.76 21.90
N ALA A 32 24.78 -1.94 21.22
CA ALA A 32 24.31 -1.02 20.22
C ALA A 32 23.51 -1.82 19.19
N SER A 33 22.19 -1.82 19.36
CA SER A 33 21.27 -2.40 18.40
C SER A 33 21.42 -1.57 17.14
N ALA A 34 22.10 -2.11 16.13
CA ALA A 34 21.97 -1.63 14.77
C ALA A 34 20.48 -1.70 14.44
N THR A 35 19.79 -0.58 14.57
CA THR A 35 18.36 -0.48 14.36
C THR A 35 18.11 -0.84 12.91
N THR A 36 17.46 -1.97 12.70
CA THR A 36 17.02 -2.36 11.36
C THR A 36 16.19 -1.20 10.80
N PRO A 37 16.53 -0.67 9.62
CA PRO A 37 15.82 0.47 9.09
C PRO A 37 14.33 0.12 8.99
N SER A 38 13.48 1.05 9.39
CA SER A 38 12.03 0.91 9.33
C SER A 38 11.59 0.37 7.95
N ARG A 39 10.51 -0.41 7.92
CA ARG A 39 9.88 -0.89 6.68
C ARG A 39 9.75 0.22 5.63
N TYR A 40 9.37 1.42 6.08
CA TYR A 40 9.24 2.59 5.24
C TYR A 40 10.58 3.02 4.63
N GLU A 41 11.64 3.11 5.45
CA GLU A 41 12.98 3.50 5.03
C GLU A 41 13.56 2.55 3.99
N ASN A 42 13.42 1.24 4.21
CA ASN A 42 13.83 0.24 3.23
C ASN A 42 13.07 0.38 1.91
N GLN A 43 11.77 0.67 1.94
CA GLN A 43 10.99 0.88 0.73
C GLN A 43 11.44 2.15 -0.01
N LYS A 44 11.60 3.26 0.70
CA LYS A 44 12.07 4.53 0.15
C LYS A 44 13.42 4.39 -0.53
N ARG A 45 14.37 3.70 0.10
CA ARG A 45 15.69 3.41 -0.48
C ARG A 45 15.60 2.59 -1.76
N ARG A 46 14.74 1.56 -1.82
CA ARG A 46 14.54 0.77 -3.04
C ARG A 46 13.98 1.62 -4.17
N ASP A 47 12.94 2.39 -3.88
CA ASP A 47 12.28 3.25 -4.85
C ASP A 47 13.25 4.31 -5.40
N TRP A 48 14.05 4.92 -4.53
CA TRP A 48 15.11 5.85 -4.90
C TRP A 48 16.14 5.20 -5.84
N ASN A 49 16.64 4.02 -5.48
CA ASN A 49 17.61 3.29 -6.31
C ASN A 49 17.02 2.93 -7.67
N THR A 50 15.75 2.50 -7.72
CA THR A 50 15.04 2.22 -8.98
C THR A 50 14.95 3.47 -9.84
N PHE A 51 14.61 4.63 -9.26
CA PHE A 51 14.54 5.89 -9.99
C PHE A 51 15.91 6.34 -10.50
N CYS A 52 16.94 6.30 -9.66
CA CYS A 52 18.31 6.62 -10.07
C CYS A 52 18.83 5.67 -11.17
N GLN A 53 18.42 4.40 -11.16
CA GLN A 53 18.73 3.46 -12.23
C GLN A 53 18.00 3.82 -13.52
N TYR A 54 16.72 4.21 -13.44
CA TYR A 54 15.95 4.67 -14.58
C TYR A 54 16.61 5.87 -15.26
N LEU A 55 17.06 6.88 -14.50
CA LEU A 55 17.78 8.04 -15.05
C LEU A 55 19.08 7.67 -15.76
N ARG A 56 19.86 6.74 -15.19
CA ARG A 56 21.11 6.24 -15.80
C ARG A 56 20.88 5.45 -17.08
N ASN A 57 19.73 4.80 -17.21
CA ASN A 57 19.35 4.04 -18.40
C ASN A 57 18.76 4.92 -19.52
N HIS A 58 18.45 6.19 -19.22
CA HIS A 58 17.96 7.15 -20.20
C HIS A 58 19.03 7.36 -21.30
N ARG A 59 18.61 7.68 -22.52
CA ARG A 59 19.51 7.98 -23.64
C ARG A 59 19.18 9.35 -24.23
N PRO A 60 20.04 10.39 -24.03
CA PRO A 60 21.31 10.36 -23.29
C PRO A 60 21.12 10.18 -21.76
N PRO A 61 22.15 9.68 -21.02
CA PRO A 61 22.05 9.51 -19.57
C PRO A 61 21.69 10.82 -18.88
N LEU A 62 20.71 10.78 -17.98
CA LEU A 62 20.23 11.97 -17.30
C LEU A 62 20.85 12.08 -15.91
N ALA A 63 21.53 13.19 -15.64
CA ALA A 63 21.97 13.52 -14.28
C ALA A 63 20.77 13.95 -13.42
N LEU A 64 20.79 13.61 -12.13
CA LEU A 64 19.72 13.98 -11.18
C LEU A 64 19.48 15.50 -11.14
N GLN A 65 20.53 16.31 -11.27
CA GLN A 65 20.43 17.78 -11.28
C GLN A 65 19.67 18.32 -12.50
N MET A 66 19.67 17.57 -13.61
CA MET A 66 18.93 17.90 -14.82
C MET A 66 17.53 17.25 -14.84
N CYS A 67 17.20 16.46 -13.82
CA CYS A 67 15.90 15.85 -13.71
C CYS A 67 14.84 16.92 -13.47
N SER A 68 13.73 16.79 -14.21
CA SER A 68 12.61 17.71 -14.16
C SER A 68 11.32 16.91 -13.97
N GLY A 69 10.21 17.62 -13.73
CA GLY A 69 8.89 16.98 -13.63
C GLY A 69 8.54 16.13 -14.86
N ALA A 70 9.04 16.46 -16.06
CA ALA A 70 8.78 15.69 -17.28
C ALA A 70 9.38 14.27 -17.19
N HIS A 71 10.63 14.15 -16.76
CA HIS A 71 11.30 12.87 -16.57
C HIS A 71 10.64 12.02 -15.48
N VAL A 72 10.12 12.67 -14.43
CA VAL A 72 9.30 12.00 -13.41
C VAL A 72 8.02 11.44 -14.03
N LEU A 73 7.32 12.20 -14.87
CA LEU A 73 6.12 11.71 -15.54
C LEU A 73 6.39 10.54 -16.47
N GLU A 74 7.50 10.58 -17.20
CA GLU A 74 7.93 9.46 -18.05
C GLU A 74 8.22 8.22 -17.20
N PHE A 75 8.93 8.36 -16.08
CA PHE A 75 9.14 7.28 -15.13
C PHE A 75 7.82 6.68 -14.62
N LEU A 76 6.84 7.51 -14.24
CA LEU A 76 5.54 7.01 -13.79
C LEU A 76 4.79 6.23 -14.87
N ARG A 77 4.91 6.64 -16.14
CA ARG A 77 4.32 5.90 -17.27
C ARG A 77 5.08 4.60 -17.57
N TYR A 78 6.40 4.59 -17.42
CA TYR A 78 7.21 3.38 -17.52
C TYR A 78 6.77 2.34 -16.47
N LEU A 79 6.44 2.76 -15.25
CA LEU A 79 5.96 1.86 -14.20
C LEU A 79 4.62 1.18 -14.51
N ASP A 80 3.80 1.76 -15.39
CA ASP A 80 2.53 1.14 -15.80
C ASP A 80 2.74 -0.21 -16.51
N GLN A 81 3.91 -0.45 -17.12
CA GLN A 81 4.25 -1.75 -17.74
C GLN A 81 4.27 -2.90 -16.73
N PHE A 82 4.53 -2.59 -15.45
CA PHE A 82 4.54 -3.55 -14.35
C PHE A 82 3.30 -3.42 -13.46
N GLY A 83 2.26 -2.76 -13.99
CA GLY A 83 0.99 -2.53 -13.32
C GLY A 83 0.24 -3.82 -13.04
N LYS A 84 -0.56 -3.81 -11.97
CA LYS A 84 -1.46 -4.92 -11.59
C LYS A 84 -2.93 -4.54 -11.58
N THR A 85 -3.25 -3.27 -11.79
CA THR A 85 -4.63 -2.78 -11.76
C THR A 85 -5.18 -2.69 -13.17
N LYS A 86 -6.30 -3.37 -13.44
CA LYS A 86 -7.02 -3.20 -14.72
C LYS A 86 -7.65 -1.80 -14.75
N VAL A 87 -7.30 -1.03 -15.79
CA VAL A 87 -7.86 0.32 -16.01
C VAL A 87 -8.54 0.34 -17.37
N HIS A 88 -9.86 0.46 -17.37
CA HIS A 88 -10.66 0.44 -18.60
C HIS A 88 -10.50 1.74 -19.39
N ASN A 89 -10.32 1.63 -20.72
CA ASN A 89 -10.36 2.77 -21.63
C ASN A 89 -11.79 3.31 -21.74
N GLN A 90 -11.98 4.59 -22.06
CA GLN A 90 -13.32 5.20 -22.16
C GLN A 90 -14.24 4.50 -23.18
N THR A 91 -13.67 3.93 -24.23
CA THR A 91 -14.38 3.17 -25.27
C THR A 91 -14.64 1.72 -24.89
N CYS A 92 -14.15 1.26 -23.73
CA CYS A 92 -14.39 -0.10 -23.26
C CYS A 92 -15.83 -0.25 -22.75
N PRO A 93 -16.54 -1.32 -23.12
CA PRO A 93 -17.91 -1.57 -22.62
C PRO A 93 -17.97 -1.75 -21.09
N PHE A 94 -16.83 -2.02 -20.45
CA PHE A 94 -16.72 -2.17 -19.00
C PHE A 94 -16.28 -0.88 -18.28
N PHE A 95 -16.13 0.24 -18.99
CA PHE A 95 -15.77 1.52 -18.37
C PHE A 95 -16.86 1.94 -17.36
N GLY A 96 -16.48 2.15 -16.11
CA GLY A 96 -17.42 2.52 -15.05
C GLY A 96 -18.11 1.35 -14.36
N LEU A 97 -17.77 0.10 -14.68
CA LEU A 97 -18.32 -1.08 -14.02
C LEU A 97 -17.32 -1.62 -12.98
N PRO A 98 -17.65 -1.62 -11.67
CA PRO A 98 -16.77 -2.14 -10.62
C PRO A 98 -16.47 -3.63 -10.73
N ASN A 99 -17.46 -4.41 -11.17
CA ASN A 99 -17.38 -5.86 -11.30
C ASN A 99 -17.72 -6.23 -12.76
N PRO A 100 -16.75 -6.17 -13.69
CA PRO A 100 -16.98 -6.50 -15.08
C PRO A 100 -17.32 -8.00 -15.24
N PRO A 101 -18.35 -8.37 -16.03
CA PRO A 101 -18.78 -9.75 -16.17
C PRO A 101 -17.86 -10.62 -17.04
N ALA A 102 -16.92 -10.01 -17.77
CA ALA A 102 -15.99 -10.69 -18.66
C ALA A 102 -14.64 -9.95 -18.74
N PRO A 103 -13.55 -10.60 -19.17
CA PRO A 103 -12.26 -9.96 -19.37
C PRO A 103 -12.27 -8.99 -20.57
N CYS A 104 -11.36 -8.00 -20.57
CA CYS A 104 -11.16 -7.07 -21.68
C CYS A 104 -9.67 -6.82 -21.98
N PRO A 105 -9.35 -6.35 -23.21
CA PRO A 105 -7.97 -6.08 -23.63
C PRO A 105 -7.38 -4.80 -23.02
N CYS A 106 -8.09 -4.12 -22.11
CA CYS A 106 -7.58 -2.92 -21.48
C CYS A 106 -6.27 -3.20 -20.71
N PRO A 107 -5.31 -2.25 -20.71
CA PRO A 107 -4.02 -2.48 -20.09
C PRO A 107 -4.11 -2.62 -18.57
N LEU A 108 -3.11 -3.29 -17.99
CA LEU A 108 -2.82 -3.17 -16.56
C LEU A 108 -1.95 -1.94 -16.34
N ARG A 109 -2.19 -1.23 -15.25
CA ARG A 109 -1.46 -0.01 -14.85
C ARG A 109 -1.21 -0.02 -13.35
N GLN A 110 -0.36 0.88 -12.88
CA GLN A 110 -0.20 1.08 -11.44
C GLN A 110 -1.48 1.65 -10.84
N ALA A 111 -1.83 1.24 -9.62
CA ALA A 111 -2.91 1.89 -8.90
C ALA A 111 -2.51 3.33 -8.57
N TRP A 112 -3.44 4.28 -8.67
CA TRP A 112 -3.17 5.68 -8.35
C TRP A 112 -2.52 5.86 -6.96
N GLY A 113 -3.01 5.12 -5.95
CA GLY A 113 -2.49 5.20 -4.58
C GLY A 113 -1.07 4.68 -4.44
N SER A 114 -0.67 3.72 -5.27
CA SER A 114 0.72 3.23 -5.32
C SER A 114 1.65 4.29 -5.92
N LEU A 115 1.21 4.99 -6.97
CA LEU A 115 1.97 6.08 -7.58
C LEU A 115 2.11 7.28 -6.63
N ASP A 116 1.03 7.66 -5.95
CA ASP A 116 1.02 8.77 -4.99
C ASP A 116 1.97 8.50 -3.80
N ALA A 117 1.89 7.30 -3.22
CA ALA A 117 2.77 6.89 -2.14
C ALA A 117 4.25 6.80 -2.59
N LEU A 118 4.50 6.34 -3.82
CA LEU A 118 5.85 6.33 -4.41
C LEU A 118 6.41 7.75 -4.53
N ILE A 119 5.63 8.68 -5.09
CA ILE A 119 6.05 10.09 -5.23
C ILE A 119 6.33 10.73 -3.88
N GLY A 120 5.51 10.44 -2.85
CA GLY A 120 5.77 10.88 -1.48
C GLY A 120 7.12 10.40 -0.96
N ARG A 121 7.44 9.11 -1.15
CA ARG A 121 8.75 8.55 -0.75
C ARG A 121 9.91 9.15 -1.55
N LEU A 122 9.75 9.35 -2.85
CA LEU A 122 10.80 9.93 -3.70
C LEU A 122 11.07 11.41 -3.37
N ARG A 123 10.06 12.18 -2.94
CA ARG A 123 10.28 13.54 -2.42
C ARG A 123 11.16 13.52 -1.18
N ALA A 124 10.83 12.68 -0.20
CA ALA A 124 11.62 12.54 1.02
C ALA A 124 13.05 12.04 0.72
N ALA A 125 13.19 11.06 -0.17
CA ALA A 125 14.50 10.57 -0.59
C ALA A 125 15.35 11.67 -1.26
N TYR A 126 14.74 12.52 -2.08
CA TYR A 126 15.43 13.63 -2.74
C TYR A 126 16.04 14.61 -1.72
N GLU A 127 15.28 14.97 -0.70
CA GLU A 127 15.74 15.88 0.37
C GLU A 127 16.89 15.27 1.19
N GLU A 128 16.79 13.98 1.53
CA GLU A 128 17.85 13.26 2.24
C GLU A 128 19.14 13.08 1.43
N ASN A 129 19.05 13.11 0.09
CA ASN A 129 20.20 13.04 -0.81
C ASN A 129 20.72 14.44 -1.20
N GLY A 130 20.42 15.47 -0.39
CA GLY A 130 20.95 16.83 -0.54
C GLY A 130 20.16 17.72 -1.51
N GLY A 131 19.00 17.26 -1.98
CA GLY A 131 18.10 18.04 -2.82
C GLY A 131 17.33 19.10 -2.02
N ARG A 132 17.13 20.28 -2.59
CA ARG A 132 16.30 21.33 -1.98
C ARG A 132 14.83 21.17 -2.35
N ALA A 133 13.94 21.51 -1.42
CA ALA A 133 12.49 21.38 -1.63
C ALA A 133 11.98 22.22 -2.82
N GLU A 134 12.55 23.42 -3.05
CA GLU A 134 12.14 24.32 -4.14
C GLU A 134 12.47 23.75 -5.52
N GLY A 135 13.58 23.01 -5.62
CA GLY A 135 14.05 22.37 -6.85
C GLY A 135 13.57 20.92 -7.01
N ASN A 136 12.66 20.44 -6.16
CA ASN A 136 12.30 19.03 -6.13
C ASN A 136 11.46 18.62 -7.35
N PRO A 137 11.96 17.74 -8.24
CA PRO A 137 11.25 17.39 -9.48
C PRO A 137 9.97 16.58 -9.22
N PHE A 138 9.93 15.81 -8.13
CA PHE A 138 8.74 15.07 -7.70
C PHE A 138 7.68 16.00 -7.09
N GLY A 139 8.11 17.18 -6.63
CA GLY A 139 7.29 18.29 -6.18
C GLY A 139 6.65 19.08 -7.32
N ALA A 140 7.07 18.91 -8.57
CA ALA A 140 6.66 19.76 -9.68
C ALA A 140 5.13 19.80 -9.91
N ARG A 141 4.62 20.96 -10.35
CA ARG A 141 3.19 21.19 -10.63
C ARG A 141 2.62 20.15 -11.61
N ALA A 142 3.36 19.83 -12.67
CA ALA A 142 2.95 18.85 -13.68
C ALA A 142 2.72 17.45 -13.06
N VAL A 143 3.58 17.02 -12.13
CA VAL A 143 3.44 15.74 -11.42
C VAL A 143 2.17 15.72 -10.57
N ARG A 144 1.89 16.81 -9.85
CA ARG A 144 0.67 16.91 -9.02
C ARG A 144 -0.62 16.87 -9.86
N LEU A 145 -0.63 17.55 -11.01
CA LEU A 145 -1.77 17.54 -11.93
C LEU A 145 -1.97 16.14 -12.53
N TYR A 146 -0.90 15.50 -12.98
CA TYR A 146 -0.95 14.14 -13.49
C TYR A 146 -1.52 13.14 -12.46
N LEU A 147 -1.06 13.18 -11.21
CA LEU A 147 -1.58 12.29 -10.16
C LEU A 147 -3.08 12.50 -9.90
N ARG A 148 -3.55 13.76 -9.96
CA ARG A 148 -4.98 14.07 -9.84
C ARG A 148 -5.77 13.48 -11.02
N GLU A 149 -5.30 13.70 -12.25
CA GLU A 149 -5.93 13.17 -13.45
C GLU A 149 -5.98 11.64 -13.44
N VAL A 150 -4.89 10.97 -13.04
CA VAL A 150 -4.84 9.51 -12.91
C VAL A 150 -5.83 9.01 -11.86
N ARG A 151 -5.93 9.68 -10.71
CA ARG A 151 -6.90 9.34 -9.67
C ARG A 151 -8.33 9.42 -10.21
N ASP A 152 -8.68 10.54 -10.84
CA ASP A 152 -10.04 10.78 -11.35
C ASP A 152 -10.38 9.83 -12.50
N PHE A 153 -9.44 9.59 -13.40
CA PHE A 153 -9.59 8.65 -14.50
C PHE A 153 -9.77 7.21 -13.99
N GLN A 154 -8.93 6.73 -13.08
CA GLN A 154 -9.05 5.38 -12.53
C GLN A 154 -10.34 5.18 -11.73
N ALA A 155 -10.78 6.20 -10.98
CA ALA A 155 -12.05 6.17 -10.25
C ALA A 155 -13.23 5.98 -11.20
N LYS A 156 -13.29 6.80 -12.27
CA LYS A 156 -14.32 6.67 -13.32
C LYS A 156 -14.22 5.35 -14.06
N ALA A 157 -13.02 4.96 -14.52
CA ALA A 157 -12.81 3.76 -15.31
C ALA A 157 -13.23 2.48 -14.58
N ARG A 158 -13.06 2.44 -13.26
CA ARG A 158 -13.39 1.29 -12.42
C ARG A 158 -14.77 1.41 -11.75
N GLY A 159 -15.54 2.46 -12.03
CA GLY A 159 -16.86 2.66 -11.40
C GLY A 159 -16.80 2.91 -9.89
N VAL A 160 -15.64 3.25 -9.34
CA VAL A 160 -15.47 3.52 -7.91
C VAL A 160 -15.68 5.02 -7.70
N SER A 161 -16.89 5.43 -7.39
CA SER A 161 -17.13 6.80 -6.94
C SER A 161 -16.66 6.97 -5.49
N TYR A 162 -15.84 8.00 -5.25
CA TYR A 162 -15.47 8.44 -3.91
C TYR A 162 -16.48 9.44 -3.33
N GLU A 163 -17.65 9.61 -3.97
CA GLU A 163 -18.79 10.30 -3.37
C GLU A 163 -19.01 9.65 -2.00
N LYS A 164 -18.76 10.43 -0.95
CA LYS A 164 -18.81 10.00 0.44
C LYS A 164 -19.94 8.98 0.59
N LYS A 165 -19.61 7.81 1.14
CA LYS A 165 -20.56 6.96 1.85
C LYS A 165 -21.18 7.82 2.97
N ARG A 166 -22.12 8.71 2.63
CA ARG A 166 -23.09 9.27 3.56
C ARG A 166 -23.79 8.03 4.07
N LYS A 167 -23.45 7.62 5.30
CA LYS A 167 -24.26 6.68 6.07
C LYS A 167 -25.70 7.20 5.98
N ARG A 168 -26.54 6.53 5.19
CA ARG A 168 -27.99 6.70 5.25
C ARG A 168 -28.36 6.40 6.71
N PRO A 169 -28.94 7.33 7.48
CA PRO A 169 -29.49 6.98 8.77
C PRO A 169 -30.54 5.90 8.53
N LYS A 170 -30.45 4.77 9.23
CA LYS A 170 -31.57 3.84 9.32
C LYS A 170 -32.73 4.63 9.93
N GLN A 171 -33.75 4.91 9.13
CA GLN A 171 -35.03 5.38 9.66
C GLN A 171 -35.48 4.33 10.69
N LYS A 172 -35.57 4.73 11.96
CA LYS A 172 -36.28 3.95 12.96
C LYS A 172 -37.75 3.97 12.52
N ILE A 173 -38.24 2.84 12.06
CA ILE A 173 -39.68 2.60 11.97
C ILE A 173 -40.14 2.54 13.43
N ASN A 174 -40.80 3.60 13.90
CA ASN A 174 -41.55 3.58 15.15
C ASN A 174 -42.78 2.71 14.91
N THR A 175 -42.76 1.48 15.41
CA THR A 175 -43.96 0.67 15.59
C THR A 175 -44.64 1.16 16.87
N SER A 176 -45.61 2.04 16.73
CA SER A 176 -46.55 2.38 17.81
C SER A 176 -47.46 1.19 18.09
N SER A 177 -47.20 0.56 19.24
CA SER A 177 -48.15 -0.02 20.21
C SER A 177 -49.61 -0.23 19.78
N THR A 178 -50.04 -1.50 19.73
CA THR A 178 -51.38 -1.92 20.17
C THR A 178 -51.18 -2.99 21.24
N THR A 179 -51.14 -2.58 22.51
CA THR A 179 -51.25 -3.48 23.65
C THR A 179 -52.73 -3.66 23.96
N THR A 180 -53.23 -4.86 23.72
CA THR A 180 -54.48 -5.40 24.25
C THR A 180 -54.49 -5.33 25.77
N HIS A 181 -55.47 -4.63 26.34
CA HIS A 181 -55.83 -4.77 27.75
C HIS A 181 -57.28 -5.24 27.84
N ASP A 182 -57.44 -6.49 28.25
CA ASP A 182 -58.69 -7.13 28.62
C ASP A 182 -59.10 -6.65 30.02
N HIS A 183 -60.34 -6.19 30.18
CA HIS A 183 -60.98 -6.13 31.49
C HIS A 183 -62.51 -6.25 31.38
N HIS A 184 -63.01 -7.31 32.03
CA HIS A 184 -64.39 -7.58 32.40
C HIS A 184 -65.06 -6.42 33.14
N GLN A 185 -66.36 -6.18 32.90
CA GLN A 185 -67.44 -6.38 33.89
C GLN A 185 -68.84 -6.03 33.32
N ASP A 186 -69.74 -7.01 33.47
CA ASP A 186 -71.10 -6.97 34.05
C ASP A 186 -72.24 -6.04 33.57
N SER A 187 -73.42 -6.69 33.51
CA SER A 187 -74.75 -6.24 33.97
C SER A 187 -75.72 -5.44 33.06
N THR A 188 -76.82 -6.14 32.75
CA THR A 188 -78.24 -5.75 33.00
C THR A 188 -78.95 -4.79 32.02
N THR A 189 -79.83 -5.34 31.17
CA THR A 189 -81.32 -5.35 31.28
C THR A 189 -81.90 -6.07 30.07
#